data_AF-A0A0E0AQJ6-F1
#
_entry.id   AF-A0A0E0AQJ6-F1
#
_cell.length_a   1.000
_cell.length_b   1.000
_cell.length_c   1.000
_cell.angle_alpha   90.00
_cell.angle_beta   90.00
_cell.angle_gamma   90.00
#
_symmetry.space_group_name_H-M   'P 1'
#
loop_
_entity.id
_entity.type
_entity.pdbx_description
1 polymer ?
#
loop_
_entity_poly.entity_id
_entity_poly.type
_entity_poly.pdbx_seq_one_letter_code
_entity_poly.pdbx_strand_id
1 'polypeptide(L)'
;MAAASASASGEKKRQAQTQPSSSSGAGAVVVAGGGAAQEPSALTPWQVLAGVHRTLHMELLKEAGEMAAACGGDVHAIVFFPGGSRAEYHTFRGAPIAAARARAVARRRREAQAAAAALRGVVARDVSGMAAEEVEAHRRKLLALRAAVVRKLQEKAAAAAANVAAGDDDDAGRSNKIRKIE
;
A
#
# COMPACT_ATOMS: atom_id res chain seq x y z
N MET A 1 26.26 63.02 -15.73
CA MET A 1 25.45 64.00 -14.96
C MET A 1 24.15 64.24 -15.72
N ALA A 2 23.07 64.52 -14.97
CA ALA A 2 21.62 64.52 -15.34
C ALA A 2 21.02 63.09 -15.42
N ALA A 3 20.24 62.59 -14.45
CA ALA A 3 18.94 63.03 -13.89
C ALA A 3 17.83 63.10 -14.97
N ALA A 4 16.57 62.75 -14.77
CA ALA A 4 15.78 61.99 -13.79
C ALA A 4 14.34 62.00 -14.37
N SER A 5 13.52 60.96 -14.12
CA SER A 5 12.04 60.94 -14.00
C SER A 5 11.48 59.62 -14.59
N ALA A 6 10.96 58.65 -13.82
CA ALA A 6 9.79 58.63 -12.93
C ALA A 6 8.46 58.31 -13.63
N SER A 7 7.61 57.57 -12.89
CA SER A 7 6.18 57.24 -13.11
C SER A 7 5.93 55.88 -13.79
N ALA A 8 5.55 54.82 -13.05
CA ALA A 8 4.19 54.47 -12.57
C ALA A 8 3.70 53.28 -13.41
N SER A 9 2.83 52.35 -13.02
CA SER A 9 1.99 52.06 -11.87
C SER A 9 1.37 50.69 -12.22
N GLY A 10 1.10 49.81 -11.25
CA GLY A 10 0.28 48.63 -11.55
C GLY A 10 0.33 47.43 -10.62
N GLU A 11 0.53 47.60 -9.32
CA GLU A 11 0.23 46.53 -8.35
C GLU A 11 -1.30 46.34 -8.25
N LYS A 12 -1.81 45.22 -8.78
CA LYS A 12 -3.20 44.82 -8.60
C LYS A 12 -3.28 43.65 -7.63
N LYS A 13 -3.28 43.98 -6.34
CA LYS A 13 -3.83 43.14 -5.27
C LYS A 13 -5.25 42.71 -5.65
N ARG A 14 -5.49 41.41 -5.75
CA ARG A 14 -6.84 40.84 -5.65
C ARG A 14 -6.87 39.87 -4.48
N GLN A 15 -7.25 40.45 -3.36
CA GLN A 15 -7.77 39.82 -2.17
C GLN A 15 -9.15 39.24 -2.54
N ALA A 16 -9.31 37.92 -2.46
CA ALA A 16 -10.61 37.26 -2.49
C ALA A 16 -10.69 36.36 -1.27
N GLN A 17 -11.22 36.97 -0.22
CA GLN A 17 -11.67 36.36 1.02
C GLN A 17 -13.03 35.71 0.72
N THR A 18 -13.11 34.39 0.77
CA THR A 18 -14.39 33.68 0.87
C THR A 18 -14.32 32.75 2.06
N GLN A 19 -15.04 33.14 3.12
CA GLN A 19 -15.31 32.33 4.30
C GLN A 19 -16.12 31.08 3.92
N PRO A 20 -15.96 29.97 4.67
CA PRO A 20 -16.87 28.84 4.59
C PRO A 20 -18.16 29.16 5.36
N SER A 21 -19.25 29.46 4.66
CA SER A 21 -20.57 29.52 5.29
C SER A 21 -21.16 28.11 5.37
N SER A 22 -20.99 27.50 6.53
CA SER A 22 -21.79 26.37 6.99
C SER A 22 -23.20 26.85 7.33
N SER A 23 -24.19 26.51 6.51
CA SER A 23 -25.60 26.63 6.89
C SER A 23 -26.18 25.26 7.19
N SER A 24 -26.27 24.99 8.50
CA SER A 24 -27.13 23.98 9.10
C SER A 24 -28.60 24.29 8.75
N GLY A 25 -29.23 23.36 8.05
CA GLY A 25 -30.68 23.34 7.83
C GLY A 25 -31.24 22.06 8.42
N ALA A 26 -31.35 22.01 9.75
CA ALA A 26 -32.22 21.05 10.41
C ALA A 26 -33.67 21.48 10.16
N GLY A 27 -34.47 20.63 9.52
CA GLY A 27 -35.86 20.92 9.23
C GLY A 27 -36.63 19.67 8.82
N ALA A 28 -37.46 19.20 9.75
CA ALA A 28 -38.59 18.28 9.58
C ALA A 28 -38.29 16.80 9.30
N VAL A 29 -38.20 16.05 10.40
CA VAL A 29 -38.69 14.68 10.50
C VAL A 29 -40.18 14.69 10.13
N VAL A 30 -40.55 14.00 9.05
CA VAL A 30 -41.92 13.50 8.86
C VAL A 30 -41.80 12.01 8.67
N VAL A 31 -42.02 11.27 9.77
CA VAL A 31 -42.33 9.84 9.72
C VAL A 31 -43.78 9.75 9.29
N ALA A 32 -44.01 9.39 8.03
CA ALA A 32 -45.29 8.89 7.55
C ALA A 32 -45.03 7.49 6.98
N GLY A 33 -45.58 6.48 7.66
CA GLY A 33 -45.44 5.08 7.30
C GLY A 33 -46.08 4.76 5.95
N GLY A 34 -45.48 3.79 5.28
CA GLY A 34 -45.97 3.23 4.02
C GLY A 34 -44.86 2.38 3.41
N GLY A 35 -44.86 1.09 3.73
CA GLY A 35 -43.97 0.12 3.11
C GLY A 35 -44.23 0.06 1.62
N ALA A 36 -43.37 0.72 0.85
CA ALA A 36 -43.17 0.47 -0.57
C ALA A 36 -41.68 0.18 -0.72
N ALA A 37 -41.36 -0.98 -1.27
CA ALA A 37 -40.00 -1.35 -1.64
C ALA A 37 -39.40 -0.20 -2.44
N GLN A 38 -38.42 0.48 -1.85
CA GLN A 38 -37.67 1.53 -2.51
C GLN A 38 -36.74 0.84 -3.50
N GLU A 39 -37.28 0.62 -4.71
CA GLU A 39 -36.50 0.33 -5.91
C GLU A 39 -35.24 1.21 -5.91
N PRO A 40 -34.04 0.65 -6.12
CA PRO A 40 -32.82 1.44 -6.18
C PRO A 40 -33.00 2.44 -7.31
N SER A 41 -33.14 3.72 -6.95
CA SER A 41 -33.37 4.81 -7.90
C SER A 41 -32.29 4.73 -8.99
N ALA A 42 -32.71 4.31 -10.19
CA ALA A 42 -31.79 4.11 -11.30
C ALA A 42 -31.07 5.45 -11.57
N LEU A 43 -29.74 5.43 -11.52
CA LEU A 43 -28.92 6.60 -11.82
C LEU A 43 -29.36 7.18 -13.15
N THR A 44 -29.58 8.50 -13.19
CA THR A 44 -29.93 9.15 -14.46
C THR A 44 -28.76 9.01 -15.44
N PRO A 45 -29.00 8.95 -16.76
CA PRO A 45 -27.91 8.86 -17.75
C PRO A 45 -26.84 9.95 -17.56
N TRP A 46 -27.24 11.14 -17.09
CA TRP A 46 -26.34 12.23 -16.76
C TRP A 46 -25.45 11.94 -15.54
N GLN A 47 -25.97 11.27 -14.50
CA GLN A 47 -25.18 10.87 -13.34
C GLN A 47 -24.17 9.78 -13.70
N VAL A 48 -24.54 8.83 -14.55
CA VAL A 48 -23.63 7.81 -15.07
C VAL A 48 -22.51 8.46 -15.89
N LEU A 49 -22.86 9.37 -16.81
CA LEU A 49 -21.88 10.10 -17.62
C LEU A 49 -20.93 10.95 -16.77
N ALA A 50 -21.44 11.62 -15.73
CA ALA A 50 -20.62 12.40 -14.81
C ALA A 50 -19.63 11.53 -14.01
N GLY A 51 -20.07 10.34 -13.59
CA GLY A 51 -19.22 9.36 -12.92
C GLY A 51 -18.08 8.87 -13.82
N VAL A 52 -18.42 8.46 -15.05
CA VAL A 52 -17.45 8.00 -16.06
C VAL A 52 -16.50 9.12 -16.48
N HIS A 53 -17.01 10.34 -16.66
CA HIS A 53 -16.16 11.49 -16.94
C HIS A 53 -15.15 11.72 -15.83
N ARG A 54 -15.56 11.63 -14.55
CA ARG A 54 -14.62 11.82 -13.43
C ARG A 54 -13.52 10.76 -13.42
N THR A 55 -13.85 9.50 -13.67
CA THR A 55 -12.82 8.43 -13.70
C THR A 55 -11.86 8.62 -14.86
N LEU A 56 -12.36 8.82 -16.08
CA LEU A 56 -11.54 9.02 -17.27
C LEU A 56 -10.71 10.31 -17.19
N HIS A 57 -11.26 11.36 -16.58
CA HIS A 57 -10.53 12.60 -16.33
C HIS A 57 -9.31 12.34 -15.44
N MET A 58 -9.47 11.61 -14.33
CA MET A 58 -8.35 11.29 -13.45
C MET A 58 -7.30 10.41 -14.13
N GLU A 59 -7.72 9.44 -14.94
CA GLU A 59 -6.81 8.60 -15.73
C GLU A 59 -6.00 9.42 -16.74
N LEU A 60 -6.67 10.33 -17.46
CA LEU A 60 -6.00 11.24 -18.40
C LEU A 60 -4.96 12.12 -17.70
N LEU A 61 -5.28 12.70 -16.54
CA LEU A 61 -4.33 13.54 -15.80
C LEU A 61 -3.11 12.72 -15.33
N LYS A 62 -3.34 11.48 -14.90
CA LYS A 62 -2.26 10.57 -14.50
C LYS A 62 -1.35 10.25 -15.70
N GLU A 63 -1.93 9.85 -16.82
CA GLU A 63 -1.18 9.49 -18.02
C GLU A 63 -0.44 10.69 -18.62
N ALA A 64 -1.07 11.87 -18.65
CA ALA A 64 -0.43 13.11 -19.11
C ALA A 64 0.79 13.48 -18.24
N GLY A 65 0.68 13.28 -16.91
CA GLY A 65 1.80 13.46 -15.99
C GLY A 65 2.93 12.45 -16.20
N GLU A 66 2.60 11.16 -16.39
CA GLU A 66 3.56 10.11 -16.70
C GLU A 66 4.27 10.37 -18.04
N MET A 67 3.53 10.83 -19.05
CA MET A 67 4.05 11.19 -20.35
C MET A 67 5.00 12.40 -20.29
N ALA A 68 4.64 13.45 -19.54
CA ALA A 68 5.53 14.60 -19.31
C ALA A 68 6.84 14.17 -18.63
N ALA A 69 6.76 13.24 -17.68
CA ALA A 69 7.93 12.69 -16.99
C ALA A 69 8.79 11.79 -17.89
N ALA A 70 8.18 11.02 -18.81
CA ALA A 70 8.88 10.10 -19.69
C ALA A 70 9.55 10.81 -20.87
N CYS A 71 8.83 11.73 -21.51
CA CYS A 71 9.31 12.48 -22.68
C CYS A 71 10.22 13.65 -22.30
N GLY A 72 10.08 14.16 -21.07
CA GLY A 72 10.90 15.27 -20.55
C GLY A 72 10.57 16.63 -21.17
N GLY A 73 9.34 16.79 -21.63
CA GLY A 73 8.77 18.05 -22.12
C GLY A 73 7.46 18.34 -21.42
N ASP A 74 6.97 19.57 -21.58
CA ASP A 74 5.70 20.00 -21.00
C ASP A 74 4.53 19.40 -21.79
N VAL A 75 3.56 18.84 -21.08
CA VAL A 75 2.31 18.32 -21.65
C VAL A 75 1.17 19.22 -21.19
N HIS A 76 0.36 19.68 -22.15
CA HIS A 76 -0.83 20.47 -21.88
C HIS A 76 -2.07 19.63 -22.20
N ALA A 77 -2.97 19.50 -21.23
CA ALA A 77 -4.23 18.80 -21.41
C ALA A 77 -5.41 19.77 -21.26
N ILE A 78 -6.33 19.74 -22.22
CA ILE A 78 -7.57 20.51 -22.21
C ILE A 78 -8.72 19.52 -22.13
N VAL A 79 -9.50 19.59 -21.06
CA VAL A 79 -10.63 18.68 -20.84
C VAL A 79 -11.93 19.47 -20.85
N PHE A 80 -12.84 19.10 -21.74
CA PHE A 80 -14.18 19.67 -21.81
C PHE A 80 -15.14 18.84 -20.97
N PHE A 81 -15.89 19.48 -20.07
CA PHE A 81 -16.87 18.80 -19.23
C PHE A 81 -18.09 18.39 -20.06
N PRO A 82 -18.78 17.29 -19.67
CA PRO A 82 -20.03 16.89 -20.28
C PRO A 82 -21.04 18.05 -20.22
N GLY A 83 -21.69 18.34 -21.35
CA GLY A 83 -22.58 19.50 -21.49
C GLY A 83 -21.89 20.77 -22.01
N GLY A 84 -20.57 20.76 -22.24
CA GLY A 84 -19.85 21.77 -23.03
C GLY A 84 -19.75 23.18 -22.42
N SER A 85 -20.27 23.38 -21.22
CA SER A 85 -20.32 24.68 -20.53
C SER A 85 -19.01 25.07 -19.86
N ARG A 86 -18.09 24.12 -19.65
CA ARG A 86 -16.84 24.33 -18.96
C ARG A 86 -15.71 23.49 -19.57
N ALA A 87 -14.51 24.06 -19.55
CA ALA A 87 -13.27 23.34 -19.83
C ALA A 87 -12.25 23.59 -18.72
N GLU A 88 -11.37 22.62 -18.50
CA GLU A 88 -10.23 22.75 -17.61
C GLU A 88 -8.92 22.58 -18.37
N TYR A 89 -7.96 23.42 -18.01
CA TYR A 89 -6.62 23.43 -18.59
C TYR A 89 -5.62 22.96 -17.55
N HIS A 90 -4.84 21.94 -17.90
CA HIS A 90 -3.83 21.34 -17.04
C HIS A 90 -2.47 21.42 -17.73
N THR A 91 -1.44 21.83 -16.99
CA THR A 91 -0.05 21.84 -17.47
C THR A 91 0.80 20.93 -16.60
N PHE A 92 1.39 19.93 -17.23
CA PHE A 92 2.30 18.98 -16.63
C PHE A 92 3.71 19.29 -17.08
N ARG A 93 4.55 19.71 -16.14
CA ARG A 93 5.93 20.08 -16.47
C ARG A 93 6.82 18.86 -16.52
N GLY A 94 7.45 18.63 -17.65
CA GLY A 94 8.47 17.60 -17.81
C GLY A 94 9.79 18.04 -17.19
N ALA A 95 10.54 17.10 -16.59
CA ALA A 95 11.95 17.37 -16.32
C ALA A 95 12.69 17.50 -17.66
N PRO A 96 13.71 18.36 -17.80
CA PRO A 96 14.41 18.53 -19.07
C PRO A 96 14.84 17.18 -19.65
N ILE A 97 14.67 16.98 -20.95
CA ILE A 97 14.83 15.70 -21.67
C ILE A 97 16.08 14.91 -21.25
N ALA A 98 17.21 15.60 -21.02
CA ALA A 98 18.44 14.99 -20.54
C ALA A 98 18.29 14.34 -19.15
N ALA A 99 17.63 15.01 -18.21
CA ALA A 99 17.35 14.50 -16.87
C ALA A 99 16.33 13.35 -16.90
N ALA A 100 15.31 13.42 -17.76
CA ALA A 100 14.34 12.33 -17.95
C ALA A 100 15.02 11.05 -18.47
N ARG A 101 15.87 11.18 -19.51
CA ARG A 101 16.66 10.07 -20.05
C ARG A 101 17.60 9.47 -18.99
N ALA A 102 18.31 10.30 -18.23
CA ALA A 102 19.20 9.83 -17.17
C ALA A 102 18.44 9.01 -16.10
N ARG A 103 17.24 9.45 -15.71
CA ARG A 103 16.38 8.71 -14.76
C ARG A 103 15.91 7.37 -15.34
N ALA A 104 15.51 7.33 -16.61
CA ALA A 104 15.10 6.09 -17.26
C ALA A 104 16.24 5.06 -17.32
N VAL A 105 17.46 5.50 -17.65
CA VAL A 105 18.64 4.63 -17.64
C VAL A 105 18.96 4.14 -16.23
N ALA A 106 18.91 5.03 -15.24
CA ALA A 106 19.15 4.65 -13.85
C ALA A 106 18.12 3.63 -13.34
N ARG A 107 16.84 3.76 -13.74
CA ARG A 107 15.78 2.81 -13.40
C ARG A 107 16.06 1.43 -13.99
N ARG A 108 16.35 1.36 -15.30
CA ARG A 108 16.71 0.10 -15.97
C ARG A 108 17.93 -0.57 -15.34
N ARG A 109 18.94 0.21 -14.95
CA ARG A 109 20.12 -0.33 -14.25
C ARG A 109 19.78 -0.94 -12.90
N ARG A 110 18.90 -0.31 -12.12
CA ARG A 110 18.43 -0.85 -10.83
C ARG A 110 17.60 -2.12 -11.02
N GLU A 111 16.70 -2.13 -11.98
CA GLU A 111 15.90 -3.31 -12.34
C GLU A 111 16.80 -4.48 -12.77
N ALA A 112 17.79 -4.23 -13.63
CA ALA A 112 18.76 -5.24 -14.04
C ALA A 112 19.61 -5.76 -12.86
N GLN A 113 20.02 -4.88 -11.94
CA GLN A 113 20.75 -5.28 -10.73
C GLN A 113 19.87 -6.14 -9.80
N ALA A 114 18.61 -5.77 -9.62
CA ALA A 114 17.66 -6.54 -8.81
C ALA A 114 17.41 -7.92 -9.44
N ALA A 115 17.21 -7.99 -10.76
CA ALA A 115 17.07 -9.25 -11.47
C ALA A 115 18.31 -10.14 -11.36
N ALA A 116 19.51 -9.57 -11.51
CA ALA A 116 20.77 -10.29 -11.35
C ALA A 116 21.00 -10.77 -9.90
N ALA A 117 20.52 -10.02 -8.89
CA ALA A 117 20.58 -10.44 -7.50
C ALA A 117 19.60 -11.60 -7.23
N ALA A 118 18.38 -11.52 -7.76
CA ALA A 118 17.40 -12.61 -7.68
C ALA A 118 17.92 -13.89 -8.33
N LEU A 119 18.51 -13.79 -9.53
CA LEU A 119 19.12 -14.92 -10.22
C LEU A 119 20.24 -15.56 -9.40
N ARG A 120 21.14 -14.74 -8.82
CA ARG A 120 22.20 -15.25 -7.93
C ARG A 120 21.65 -15.99 -6.72
N GLY A 121 20.54 -15.51 -6.14
CA GLY A 121 19.87 -16.19 -5.03
C GLY A 121 19.29 -17.56 -5.43
N VAL A 122 18.78 -17.69 -6.66
CA VAL A 122 18.30 -18.97 -7.20
C VAL A 122 19.47 -19.91 -7.50
N VAL A 123 20.53 -19.43 -8.16
CA VAL A 123 21.74 -20.22 -8.44
C VAL A 123 22.41 -20.70 -7.15
N ALA A 124 22.45 -19.89 -6.10
CA ALA A 124 23.01 -20.30 -4.81
C ALA A 124 22.22 -21.43 -4.11
N ARG A 125 20.96 -21.63 -4.48
CA ARG A 125 20.13 -22.75 -3.99
C ARG A 125 20.14 -23.95 -4.93
N ASP A 126 20.73 -23.80 -6.11
CA ASP A 126 20.80 -24.88 -7.06
C ASP A 126 21.87 -25.88 -6.63
N VAL A 127 21.43 -27.14 -6.52
CA VAL A 127 22.25 -28.29 -6.11
C VAL A 127 22.76 -29.03 -7.34
N SER A 128 22.31 -28.65 -8.55
CA SER A 128 22.64 -29.34 -9.81
C SER A 128 24.13 -29.30 -10.17
N GLY A 129 24.86 -28.31 -9.66
CA GLY A 129 26.31 -28.18 -9.84
C GLY A 129 27.16 -28.70 -8.67
N MET A 130 26.56 -29.18 -7.57
CA MET A 130 27.33 -29.71 -6.44
C MET A 130 27.97 -31.06 -6.78
N ALA A 131 29.23 -31.23 -6.40
CA ALA A 131 29.92 -32.51 -6.55
C ALA A 131 29.22 -33.60 -5.72
N ALA A 132 29.18 -34.83 -6.23
CA ALA A 132 28.48 -35.95 -5.59
C ALA A 132 28.95 -36.19 -4.14
N GLU A 133 30.24 -35.98 -3.87
CA GLU A 133 30.86 -36.09 -2.54
C GLU A 133 30.30 -35.07 -1.54
N GLU A 134 30.06 -33.84 -1.99
CA GLU A 134 29.49 -32.76 -1.17
C GLU A 134 28.02 -33.03 -0.86
N VAL A 135 27.27 -33.54 -1.84
CA VAL A 135 25.87 -33.97 -1.67
C VAL A 135 25.78 -35.09 -0.62
N GLU A 136 26.67 -36.08 -0.70
CA GLU A 136 26.74 -37.15 0.30
C GLU A 136 27.11 -36.65 1.69
N ALA A 137 28.07 -35.74 1.81
CA ALA A 137 28.45 -35.14 3.09
C ALA A 137 27.26 -34.38 3.71
N HIS A 138 26.51 -33.62 2.91
CA HIS A 138 25.29 -32.93 3.35
C HIS A 138 24.20 -33.92 3.78
N ARG A 139 24.01 -35.01 3.03
CA ARG A 139 23.07 -36.08 3.38
C ARG A 139 23.42 -36.73 4.73
N ARG A 140 24.70 -37.02 4.97
CA ARG A 140 25.17 -37.60 6.24
C ARG A 140 24.93 -36.64 7.41
N LYS A 141 25.21 -35.34 7.24
CA LYS A 141 24.91 -34.30 8.24
C LYS A 141 23.41 -34.22 8.56
N LEU A 142 22.56 -34.26 7.53
CA LEU A 142 21.10 -34.22 7.68
C LEU A 142 20.56 -35.42 8.47
N LEU A 143 21.07 -36.63 8.19
CA LEU A 143 20.70 -37.84 8.92
C LEU A 143 21.14 -37.78 10.38
N ALA A 144 22.36 -37.30 10.65
CA ALA A 144 22.86 -37.13 12.01
C ALA A 144 22.01 -36.13 12.82
N LEU A 145 21.64 -35.00 12.22
CA LEU A 145 20.75 -34.01 12.85
C LEU A 145 19.37 -34.60 13.15
N ARG A 146 18.79 -35.36 12.22
CA ARG A 146 17.49 -36.03 12.44
C ARG A 146 17.57 -37.02 13.60
N ALA A 147 18.60 -37.86 13.64
CA ALA A 147 18.81 -38.79 14.73
C ALA A 147 18.95 -38.07 16.09
N ALA A 148 19.69 -36.96 16.13
CA ALA A 148 19.83 -36.15 17.34
C ALA A 148 18.51 -35.53 17.80
N VAL A 149 17.67 -35.05 16.88
CA VAL A 149 16.33 -34.52 17.20
C VAL A 149 15.43 -35.64 17.74
N VAL A 150 15.39 -36.80 17.09
CA VAL A 150 14.61 -37.95 17.56
C VAL A 150 15.04 -38.37 18.96
N ARG A 151 16.34 -38.45 19.22
CA ARG A 151 16.85 -38.78 20.55
C ARG A 151 16.41 -37.77 21.60
N LYS A 152 16.51 -36.46 21.30
CA LYS A 152 16.02 -35.41 22.22
C LYS A 152 14.51 -35.48 22.46
N LEU A 153 13.72 -35.88 21.46
CA LEU A 153 12.28 -36.06 21.63
C LEU A 153 11.98 -37.29 22.51
N GLN A 154 12.72 -38.37 22.34
CA GLN A 154 12.62 -39.57 23.18
C GLN A 154 13.04 -39.28 24.63
N GLU A 155 14.15 -38.58 24.84
CA GLU A 155 14.61 -38.14 26.17
C GLU A 155 13.54 -37.27 26.86
N LYS A 156 12.92 -36.33 26.13
CA LYS A 156 11.81 -35.51 26.65
C LYS A 156 10.56 -36.33 26.96
N ALA A 157 10.21 -37.30 26.11
CA ALA A 157 9.07 -38.17 26.34
C ALA A 157 9.29 -39.09 27.55
N ALA A 158 10.50 -39.64 27.72
CA ALA A 158 10.87 -40.45 28.87
C ALA A 158 10.90 -39.62 30.17
N ALA A 159 11.42 -38.39 30.12
CA ALA A 159 11.37 -37.48 31.27
C ALA A 159 9.94 -37.10 31.65
N ALA A 160 9.06 -36.88 30.67
CA ALA A 160 7.64 -36.64 30.92
C ALA A 160 6.95 -37.86 31.54
N ALA A 161 7.23 -39.08 31.05
CA ALA A 161 6.69 -40.31 31.62
C ALA A 161 7.20 -40.57 33.06
N ALA A 162 8.47 -40.28 33.34
CA ALA A 162 9.05 -40.40 34.68
C ALA A 162 8.42 -39.41 35.68
N ASN A 163 8.11 -38.18 35.24
CA ASN A 163 7.40 -37.20 36.07
C ASN A 163 5.93 -37.56 36.32
N VAL A 164 5.27 -38.29 35.40
CA VAL A 164 3.91 -38.82 35.62
C VAL A 164 3.94 -40.02 36.59
N ALA A 165 4.95 -40.87 36.52
CA ALA A 165 5.11 -42.01 37.44
C ALA A 165 5.55 -41.59 38.86
N ALA A 166 6.25 -40.47 39.01
CA ALA A 166 6.64 -39.91 40.31
C ALA A 166 5.53 -39.07 40.99
N GLY A 167 4.36 -38.92 40.34
CA GLY A 167 3.23 -38.12 40.82
C GLY A 167 2.09 -38.91 41.45
N ASP A 168 2.25 -40.22 41.68
CA ASP A 168 1.16 -41.10 42.14
C ASP A 168 1.36 -41.71 43.54
N ASP A 169 2.31 -41.20 44.33
CA ASP A 169 2.59 -41.71 45.69
C ASP A 169 2.92 -40.58 46.69
N ASP A 170 2.10 -39.51 46.79
CA ASP A 170 1.85 -38.74 48.03
C ASP A 170 1.06 -37.43 47.78
N ASP A 171 -0.27 -37.43 47.97
CA ASP A 171 -0.97 -36.38 48.78
C ASP A 171 -2.44 -36.79 49.02
N ALA A 172 -2.62 -37.92 49.70
CA ALA A 172 -3.84 -38.16 50.45
C ALA A 172 -3.77 -37.39 51.79
N GLY A 173 -4.01 -36.07 51.80
CA GLY A 173 -4.20 -35.39 53.08
C GLY A 173 -3.90 -33.90 53.17
N ARG A 174 -4.57 -33.04 52.40
CA ARG A 174 -4.71 -31.63 52.77
C ARG A 174 -6.17 -31.21 52.92
N SER A 175 -6.69 -31.46 54.13
CA SER A 175 -7.94 -30.89 54.63
C SER A 175 -7.94 -29.36 54.47
N ASN A 176 -8.71 -28.85 53.52
CA ASN A 176 -9.06 -27.44 53.45
C ASN A 176 -9.94 -27.07 54.65
N LYS A 177 -9.30 -26.63 55.74
CA LYS A 177 -9.94 -25.99 56.88
C LYS A 177 -10.51 -24.63 56.46
N ILE A 178 -11.73 -24.63 55.92
CA ILE A 178 -12.56 -23.42 55.81
C ILE A 178 -12.91 -23.01 57.25
N ARG A 179 -12.31 -21.93 57.76
CA ARG A 179 -12.69 -21.38 59.06
C ARG A 179 -14.04 -20.68 58.91
N LYS A 180 -15.02 -21.14 59.68
CA LYS A 180 -16.31 -20.48 59.88
C LYS A 180 -16.07 -19.15 60.61
N ILE A 181 -16.64 -18.07 60.09
CA ILE A 181 -16.60 -16.73 60.68
C ILE A 181 -17.87 -16.61 61.54
N GLU A 182 -17.71 -16.29 62.83
CA GLU A 182 -18.78 -15.78 63.71
C GLU A 182 -18.69 -14.25 63.78
#